data_AF-A0A4W5NLZ9-F1
#
_entry.id   AF-A0A4W5NLZ9-F1
#
_cell.length_a   1.000
_cell.length_b   1.000
_cell.length_c   1.000
_cell.angle_alpha   90.00
_cell.angle_beta   90.00
_cell.angle_gamma   90.00
#
_symmetry.space_group_name_H-M   'P 1'
#
loop_
_entity.id
_entity.type
_entity.pdbx_description
1 polymer ?
#
loop_
_entity_poly.entity_id
_entity_poly.type
_entity_poly.pdbx_seq_one_letter_code
_entity_poly.pdbx_strand_id
1 'polypeptide(L)'
;MRNSPNNSPKMMSRHDPLLIPGNEQIENMDMNVKQYDSTGMFHWCPSKEIEKVILTRSEASMTVLSGHVVVCIFGDVTSALVGLRNLVMPLRASNFHYHELKPIVFVGSLEYLRREWETLHNFPKVSILPVSTTVICTV
;
A
#
# COMPACT_ATOMS: atom_id res chain seq x y z
N MET A 1 -62.85 -15.79 57.89
CA MET A 1 -61.89 -16.65 58.61
C MET A 1 -60.50 -16.40 58.03
N ARG A 2 -59.55 -16.07 58.91
CA ARG A 2 -58.07 -16.13 58.81
C ARG A 2 -57.33 -15.32 57.74
N ASN A 3 -56.60 -14.32 58.24
CA ASN A 3 -55.43 -13.68 57.65
C ASN A 3 -54.15 -14.54 57.84
N SER A 4 -53.13 -14.21 57.02
CA SER A 4 -51.68 -14.51 57.10
C SER A 4 -51.14 -15.81 56.47
N PRO A 5 -49.84 -15.85 56.02
CA PRO A 5 -48.93 -14.74 55.68
C PRO A 5 -47.99 -14.97 54.46
N ASN A 6 -47.28 -13.89 54.12
CA ASN A 6 -45.83 -13.81 53.89
C ASN A 6 -45.21 -13.76 52.49
N ASN A 7 -44.55 -12.61 52.27
CA ASN A 7 -43.19 -12.42 51.76
C ASN A 7 -42.84 -12.95 50.37
N SER A 8 -43.15 -12.14 49.36
CA SER A 8 -42.42 -12.13 48.09
C SER A 8 -40.99 -11.59 48.32
N PRO A 9 -39.93 -12.30 47.91
CA PRO A 9 -38.59 -11.72 47.87
C PRO A 9 -38.53 -10.67 46.74
N LYS A 10 -37.99 -9.49 47.05
CA LYS A 10 -37.57 -8.51 46.05
C LYS A 10 -36.15 -8.82 45.57
N MET A 11 -35.94 -8.52 44.28
CA MET A 11 -34.67 -8.32 43.55
C MET A 11 -34.03 -9.55 42.90
N MET A 12 -34.14 -9.64 41.57
CA MET A 12 -33.04 -9.19 40.70
C MET A 12 -33.61 -8.76 39.34
N SER A 13 -33.12 -7.64 38.84
CA SER A 13 -33.51 -7.02 37.58
C SER A 13 -33.11 -7.87 36.38
N ARG A 14 -34.05 -7.99 35.43
CA ARG A 14 -33.89 -8.07 33.96
C ARG A 14 -32.58 -8.66 33.41
N HIS A 15 -32.69 -9.83 32.81
CA HIS A 15 -31.82 -10.24 31.70
C HIS A 15 -32.70 -10.63 30.50
N ASP A 16 -32.94 -9.67 29.62
CA ASP A 16 -33.29 -9.94 28.22
C ASP A 16 -31.97 -10.22 27.47
N PRO A 17 -31.81 -11.36 26.78
CA PRO A 17 -30.59 -11.69 26.07
C PRO A 17 -30.64 -11.11 24.65
N LEU A 18 -30.55 -9.79 24.50
CA LEU A 18 -30.29 -9.13 23.21
C LEU A 18 -29.42 -7.89 23.40
N LEU A 19 -28.16 -8.11 23.78
CA LEU A 19 -27.09 -7.15 23.55
C LEU A 19 -26.16 -7.78 22.52
N ILE A 20 -26.30 -7.32 21.27
CA ILE A 20 -25.29 -7.47 20.23
C ILE A 20 -24.08 -6.66 20.71
N PRO A 21 -22.94 -7.28 21.06
CA PRO A 21 -21.73 -6.52 21.35
C PRO A 21 -21.14 -6.08 20.02
N GLY A 22 -21.15 -4.76 19.79
CA GLY A 22 -20.07 -4.00 19.18
C GLY A 22 -19.57 -4.43 17.81
N ASN A 23 -19.81 -3.57 16.83
CA ASN A 23 -19.24 -3.50 15.49
C ASN A 23 -17.68 -3.44 15.40
N GLU A 24 -16.93 -3.95 16.38
CA GLU A 24 -15.46 -3.84 16.44
C GLU A 24 -14.74 -5.04 15.80
N GLN A 25 -15.47 -6.03 15.28
CA GLN A 25 -14.88 -7.23 14.66
C GLN A 25 -14.98 -7.27 13.13
N ILE A 26 -15.57 -6.25 12.48
CA ILE A 26 -15.72 -6.24 11.01
C ILE A 26 -14.46 -5.70 10.31
N GLU A 27 -13.63 -4.88 10.97
CA GLU A 27 -12.44 -4.29 10.33
C GLU A 27 -11.24 -5.24 10.21
N ASN A 28 -11.23 -6.37 10.93
CA ASN A 28 -10.07 -7.27 10.99
C ASN A 28 -10.13 -8.46 10.00
N MET A 29 -11.23 -8.65 9.26
CA MET A 29 -11.34 -9.68 8.21
C MET A 29 -11.29 -9.12 6.77
N ASP A 30 -11.32 -7.80 6.58
CA ASP A 30 -11.17 -7.15 5.26
C ASP A 30 -9.71 -6.95 4.84
N MET A 31 -8.76 -7.49 5.62
CA MET A 31 -7.37 -7.73 5.21
C MET A 31 -7.25 -9.01 4.35
N ASN A 32 -8.32 -9.44 3.68
CA ASN A 32 -8.16 -10.13 2.41
C ASN A 32 -7.57 -9.11 1.42
N VAL A 33 -6.27 -8.85 1.59
CA VAL A 33 -5.47 -7.82 0.92
C VAL A 33 -5.92 -7.77 -0.53
N LYS A 34 -6.57 -6.68 -0.96
CA LYS A 34 -6.92 -6.52 -2.37
C LYS A 34 -5.60 -6.63 -3.15
N GLN A 35 -5.37 -7.78 -3.78
CA GLN A 35 -4.12 -8.03 -4.50
C GLN A 35 -4.13 -7.35 -5.86
N TYR A 36 -5.34 -7.03 -6.34
CA TYR A 36 -5.58 -6.42 -7.63
C TYR A 36 -6.43 -5.16 -7.51
N ASP A 37 -6.38 -4.34 -8.54
CA ASP A 37 -7.25 -3.19 -8.69
C ASP A 37 -8.72 -3.63 -8.89
N SER A 38 -9.65 -2.68 -8.92
CA SER A 38 -11.09 -2.99 -9.06
C SER A 38 -11.46 -3.71 -10.35
N THR A 39 -10.62 -3.60 -11.40
CA THR A 39 -10.82 -4.31 -12.67
C THR A 39 -10.26 -5.73 -12.66
N GLY A 40 -9.40 -6.07 -11.71
CA GLY A 40 -8.68 -7.35 -11.67
C GLY A 40 -7.55 -7.46 -12.71
N MET A 41 -7.18 -6.35 -13.38
CA MET A 41 -6.20 -6.35 -14.46
C MET A 41 -4.77 -6.14 -13.98
N PHE A 42 -4.59 -5.45 -12.85
CA PHE A 42 -3.26 -5.08 -12.34
C PHE A 42 -3.13 -5.37 -10.86
N HIS A 43 -1.93 -5.75 -10.45
CA HIS A 43 -1.55 -5.86 -9.05
C HIS A 43 -1.64 -4.49 -8.37
N TRP A 44 -2.24 -4.47 -7.19
CA TRP A 44 -2.52 -3.27 -6.42
C TRP A 44 -2.01 -3.43 -4.99
N CYS A 45 -1.61 -2.31 -4.40
CA CYS A 45 -1.36 -2.19 -2.98
C CYS A 45 -1.97 -0.89 -2.43
N PRO A 46 -2.19 -0.81 -1.11
CA PRO A 46 -2.55 0.45 -0.46
C PRO A 46 -1.58 1.57 -0.84
N SER A 47 -2.08 2.81 -0.84
CA SER A 47 -1.25 3.97 -1.16
C SER A 47 -0.07 4.07 -0.18
N LYS A 48 1.11 4.36 -0.73
CA LYS A 48 2.35 4.53 0.02
C LYS A 48 2.83 5.97 -0.09
N GLU A 49 3.22 6.53 1.05
CA GLU A 49 4.00 7.77 1.09
C GLU A 49 5.32 7.58 0.35
N ILE A 50 5.76 8.60 -0.40
CA ILE A 50 6.96 8.49 -1.23
C ILE A 50 8.21 8.24 -0.37
N GLU A 51 8.25 8.78 0.83
CA GLU A 51 9.33 8.62 1.80
C GLU A 51 9.59 7.15 2.15
N LYS A 52 8.57 6.28 2.10
CA LYS A 52 8.69 4.85 2.41
C LYS A 52 9.28 4.02 1.28
N VAL A 53 9.38 4.57 0.06
CA VAL A 53 9.92 3.87 -1.11
C VAL A 53 11.27 4.41 -1.56
N ILE A 54 11.73 5.50 -0.95
CA ILE A 54 13.05 6.08 -1.20
C ILE A 54 14.10 5.19 -0.54
N LEU A 55 15.07 4.76 -1.34
CA LEU A 55 16.22 4.01 -0.89
C LEU A 55 17.42 4.95 -0.73
N THR A 56 18.16 4.74 0.34
CA THR A 56 19.53 5.25 0.47
C THR A 56 20.48 4.43 -0.41
N ARG A 57 21.66 4.99 -0.70
CA ARG A 57 22.71 4.27 -1.44
C ARG A 57 23.14 2.98 -0.73
N SER A 58 23.17 2.99 0.61
CA SER A 58 23.51 1.82 1.41
C SER A 58 22.42 0.74 1.34
N GLU A 59 21.15 1.11 1.40
CA GLU A 59 20.05 0.14 1.23
C GLU A 59 20.05 -0.46 -0.17
N ALA A 60 20.29 0.36 -1.19
CA ALA A 60 20.41 -0.11 -2.57
C ALA A 60 21.61 -1.07 -2.77
N SER A 61 22.74 -0.84 -2.11
CA SER A 61 23.93 -1.72 -2.21
C SER A 61 23.81 -3.00 -1.39
N MET A 62 23.10 -2.97 -0.27
CA MET A 62 22.79 -4.16 0.54
C MET A 62 21.74 -5.06 -0.14
N THR A 63 20.86 -4.46 -0.94
CA THR A 63 19.83 -5.22 -1.65
C THR A 63 20.48 -5.94 -2.85
N VAL A 64 20.48 -7.27 -2.83
CA VAL A 64 20.85 -8.07 -4.02
C VAL A 64 19.73 -7.91 -5.05
N LEU A 65 19.81 -6.84 -5.83
CA LEU A 65 18.88 -6.57 -6.91
C LEU A 65 19.25 -7.45 -8.11
N SER A 66 18.76 -8.69 -8.14
CA SER A 66 18.80 -9.55 -9.32
C SER A 66 17.41 -9.70 -9.92
N GLY A 67 17.29 -9.68 -11.25
CA GLY A 67 15.99 -9.79 -11.92
C GLY A 67 15.06 -8.59 -11.73
N HIS A 68 15.61 -7.39 -11.57
CA HIS A 68 14.86 -6.14 -11.40
C HIS A 68 14.92 -5.27 -12.66
N VAL A 69 14.07 -4.24 -12.72
CA VAL A 69 14.05 -3.24 -13.79
C VAL A 69 14.54 -1.91 -13.22
N VAL A 70 15.56 -1.33 -13.83
CA VAL A 70 16.03 0.03 -13.51
C VAL A 70 15.50 0.98 -14.57
N VAL A 71 14.88 2.07 -14.12
CA VAL A 71 14.36 3.12 -14.99
C VAL A 71 15.07 4.43 -14.66
N CYS A 72 16.01 4.82 -15.51
CA CYS A 72 16.74 6.09 -15.38
C CYS A 72 15.91 7.23 -15.96
N ILE A 73 15.61 8.23 -15.14
CA ILE A 73 14.81 9.40 -15.52
C ILE A 73 15.69 10.65 -15.50
N PHE A 74 15.79 11.29 -16.65
CA PHE A 74 16.46 12.57 -16.82
C PHE A 74 15.40 13.65 -16.96
N GLY A 75 15.13 14.33 -15.86
CA GLY A 75 14.14 15.39 -15.79
C GLY A 75 14.32 16.20 -14.51
N ASP A 76 13.88 17.45 -14.55
CA ASP A 76 13.87 18.37 -13.43
C ASP A 76 12.44 18.81 -13.10
N VAL A 77 12.29 19.69 -12.11
CA VAL A 77 10.97 20.20 -11.70
C VAL A 77 10.19 20.91 -12.82
N THR A 78 10.86 21.38 -13.87
CA THR A 78 10.23 22.08 -15.01
C THR A 78 9.92 21.17 -16.20
N SER A 79 10.52 19.98 -16.22
CA SER A 79 10.37 19.01 -17.29
C SER A 79 8.93 18.48 -17.40
N ALA A 80 8.51 18.14 -18.61
CA ALA A 80 7.19 17.53 -18.85
C ALA A 80 7.06 16.15 -18.18
N LEU A 81 5.85 15.80 -17.77
CA LEU A 81 5.55 14.46 -17.24
C LEU A 81 5.60 13.43 -18.36
N VAL A 82 6.34 12.34 -18.14
CA VAL A 82 6.45 11.22 -19.07
C VAL A 82 5.24 10.28 -18.92
N GLY A 83 4.63 10.25 -17.73
CA GLY A 83 3.53 9.34 -17.41
C GLY A 83 4.06 7.96 -17.06
N LEU A 84 4.83 7.86 -15.97
CA LEU A 84 5.52 6.63 -15.56
C LEU A 84 4.55 5.46 -15.28
N ARG A 85 3.30 5.76 -14.94
CA ARG A 85 2.23 4.76 -14.80
C ARG A 85 2.07 3.88 -16.04
N ASN A 86 2.23 4.44 -17.25
CA ASN A 86 2.08 3.69 -18.49
C ASN A 86 3.20 2.65 -18.69
N LEU A 87 4.37 2.90 -18.12
CA LEU A 87 5.47 1.93 -18.07
C LEU A 87 5.23 0.84 -17.01
N VAL A 88 4.71 1.23 -15.84
CA VAL A 88 4.54 0.31 -14.70
C VAL A 88 3.37 -0.66 -14.90
N MET A 89 2.28 -0.21 -15.53
CA MET A 89 1.06 -1.02 -15.70
C MET A 89 1.34 -2.40 -16.32
N PRO A 90 1.99 -2.55 -17.49
CA PRO A 90 2.26 -3.86 -18.06
C PRO A 90 3.14 -4.77 -17.19
N LEU A 91 4.06 -4.17 -16.41
CA LEU A 91 4.94 -4.89 -15.48
C LEU A 91 4.24 -5.34 -14.19
N ARG A 92 2.97 -4.96 -14.03
CA ARG A 92 2.12 -5.29 -12.88
C ARG A 92 0.81 -5.94 -13.32
N ALA A 93 0.75 -6.49 -14.53
CA ALA A 93 -0.43 -7.21 -15.00
C ALA A 93 -0.74 -8.44 -14.13
N SER A 94 -2.02 -8.76 -13.96
CA SER A 94 -2.50 -9.85 -13.11
C SER A 94 -2.18 -11.25 -13.63
N ASN A 95 -1.68 -11.35 -14.86
CA ASN A 95 -1.19 -12.60 -15.44
C ASN A 95 0.16 -13.07 -14.86
N PHE A 96 0.86 -12.24 -14.10
CA PHE A 96 2.03 -12.65 -13.31
C PHE A 96 1.61 -12.94 -11.87
N HIS A 97 2.16 -13.99 -11.26
CA HIS A 97 2.04 -14.15 -9.82
C HIS A 97 2.90 -13.10 -9.09
N TYR A 98 2.53 -12.78 -7.85
CA TYR A 98 3.21 -11.72 -7.11
C TYR A 98 4.73 -11.94 -6.99
N HIS A 99 5.18 -13.18 -6.82
CA HIS A 99 6.60 -13.53 -6.73
C HIS A 99 7.36 -13.33 -8.05
N GLU A 100 6.68 -13.42 -9.21
CA GLU A 100 7.25 -13.23 -10.54
C GLU A 100 7.40 -11.75 -10.91
N LEU A 101 6.70 -10.85 -10.22
CA LEU A 101 6.83 -9.42 -10.45
C LEU A 101 8.25 -8.93 -10.18
N LYS A 102 8.88 -8.39 -11.23
CA LYS A 102 10.18 -7.73 -11.13
C LYS A 102 10.06 -6.43 -10.34
N PRO A 103 10.90 -6.21 -9.31
CA PRO A 103 11.02 -4.91 -8.66
C PRO A 103 11.40 -3.83 -9.68
N ILE A 104 10.86 -2.63 -9.51
CA ILE A 104 11.20 -1.46 -10.34
C ILE A 104 11.91 -0.44 -9.46
N VAL A 105 13.09 -0.02 -9.88
CA VAL A 105 13.87 1.04 -9.22
C VAL A 105 13.96 2.23 -10.16
N PHE A 106 13.31 3.33 -9.80
CA PHE A 106 13.45 4.60 -10.48
C PHE A 106 14.70 5.33 -10.01
N VAL A 107 15.55 5.75 -10.94
CA VAL A 107 16.79 6.46 -10.66
C VAL A 107 16.70 7.83 -11.31
N GLY A 108 16.63 8.90 -10.52
CA GLY A 108 16.53 10.26 -11.05
C GLY A 108 16.33 11.33 -9.99
N SER A 109 15.94 12.54 -10.43
CA SER A 109 15.63 13.66 -9.54
C SER A 109 14.37 13.36 -8.71
N LEU A 110 14.49 13.50 -7.38
CA LEU A 110 13.37 13.30 -6.47
C LEU A 110 12.25 14.32 -6.71
N GLU A 111 12.60 15.55 -7.09
CA GLU A 111 11.63 16.61 -7.38
C GLU A 111 10.74 16.26 -8.57
N TYR A 112 11.32 15.65 -9.60
CA TYR A 112 10.56 15.14 -10.75
C TYR A 112 9.68 13.96 -10.33
N LEU A 113 10.26 12.95 -9.66
CA LEU A 113 9.55 11.73 -9.27
C LEU A 113 8.39 11.98 -8.31
N ARG A 114 8.48 13.00 -7.44
CA ARG A 114 7.37 13.44 -6.59
C ARG A 114 6.13 13.86 -7.38
N ARG A 115 6.31 14.48 -8.56
CA ARG A 115 5.19 14.90 -9.42
C ARG A 115 4.48 13.72 -10.09
N GLU A 116 5.21 12.65 -10.39
CA GLU A 116 4.66 11.42 -10.99
C GLU A 116 4.08 10.45 -9.94
N TRP A 117 4.46 10.59 -8.66
CA TRP A 117 4.19 9.61 -7.60
C TRP A 117 2.70 9.35 -7.34
N GLU A 118 1.85 10.35 -7.53
CA GLU A 118 0.39 10.23 -7.40
C GLU A 118 -0.17 9.10 -8.29
N THR A 119 0.48 8.84 -9.42
CA THR A 119 0.04 7.80 -10.36
C THR A 119 0.67 6.43 -10.09
N LEU A 120 1.61 6.35 -9.14
CA LEU A 120 2.47 5.19 -8.89
C LEU A 120 2.28 4.55 -7.51
N HIS A 121 1.77 5.29 -6.53
CA HIS A 121 1.78 4.90 -5.11
C HIS A 121 1.00 3.62 -4.78
N ASN A 122 0.15 3.14 -5.69
CA ASN A 122 -0.60 1.89 -5.54
C ASN A 122 0.05 0.67 -6.22
N PHE A 123 1.23 0.79 -6.83
CA PHE A 123 1.92 -0.37 -7.40
C PHE A 123 2.87 -1.03 -6.40
N PRO A 124 2.86 -2.37 -6.29
CA PRO A 124 3.79 -3.09 -5.44
C PRO A 124 5.22 -3.11 -6.02
N LYS A 125 6.22 -3.35 -5.16
CA LYS A 125 7.64 -3.51 -5.54
C LYS A 125 8.19 -2.35 -6.39
N VAL A 126 7.83 -1.12 -6.05
CA VAL A 126 8.36 0.11 -6.65
C VAL A 126 9.20 0.82 -5.60
N SER A 127 10.42 1.20 -5.99
CA SER A 127 11.39 1.93 -5.17
C SER A 127 12.01 3.08 -5.96
N ILE A 128 12.51 4.08 -5.25
CA ILE A 128 13.15 5.27 -5.80
C ILE A 128 14.55 5.38 -5.24
N LEU A 129 15.55 5.49 -6.10
CA LEU A 129 16.92 5.83 -5.73
C LEU A 129 17.19 7.27 -6.23
N PRO A 130 17.12 8.28 -5.34
CA PRO A 130 17.33 9.66 -5.74
C PRO A 130 18.79 9.87 -6.12
N VAL A 131 19.01 10.48 -7.28
CA VAL A 131 20.34 10.86 -7.76
C VAL A 131 20.32 12.28 -8.31
N SER A 132 21.44 12.97 -8.18
CA SER A 132 21.62 14.24 -8.88
C SER A 132 21.81 13.94 -10.37
N THR A 133 21.04 14.61 -11.23
CA THR A 133 21.09 14.46 -12.70
C THR A 133 22.53 14.61 -13.24
N THR A 134 23.36 15.42 -12.57
CA THR A 134 24.78 15.63 -12.91
C THR A 134 25.60 14.34 -12.90
N VAL A 135 25.27 13.38 -12.02
CA VAL A 135 26.03 12.13 -11.84
C VAL A 135 25.71 11.09 -12.91
N ILE A 136 24.52 11.13 -13.52
CA ILE A 136 24.15 10.16 -14.56
C ILE A 136 24.75 10.54 -15.92
N CYS A 137 24.97 11.83 -16.19
CA CYS A 137 25.57 12.29 -17.45
C CYS A 137 27.11 12.25 -17.49
N THR A 138 27.78 11.74 -16.44
CA THR A 138 29.25 11.64 -16.36
C THR A 138 29.79 10.21 -16.58
N VAL A 139 28.93 9.27 -16.97
CA VAL A 139 29.27 7.94 -17.49
C VAL A 139 28.97 7.86 -18.97
#